data_AF-A0A7X4Z8J9-F1
#
_entry.id   AF-A0A7X4Z8J9-F1
#
_cell.length_a   1.000
_cell.length_b   1.000
_cell.length_c   1.000
_cell.angle_alpha   90.00
_cell.angle_beta   90.00
_cell.angle_gamma   90.00
#
_symmetry.space_group_name_H-M   'P 1'
#
loop_
_entity.id
_entity.type
_entity.pdbx_description
1 polymer ?
#
loop_
_entity_poly.entity_id
_entity_poly.type
_entity_poly.pdbx_seq_one_letter_code
_entity_poly.pdbx_strand_id
1 'polypeptide(L)'
;MIEWLNILFDSRMFLRINAVLGFLFLGFFVFFYFSREGRDERGRGLIATASLISFAMLFVLLNIFPIFIRWSVDNIVRLSNGIQTVYTLFLLTADIALLILRKIR
;
A
#
# COMPACT_ATOMS: atom_id res chain seq x y z
N MET A 1 17.67 11.21 -13.32
CA MET A 1 16.94 10.85 -12.09
C MET A 1 17.88 11.00 -10.91
N ILE A 2 17.40 11.36 -9.72
CA ILE A 2 18.25 11.60 -8.55
C ILE A 2 19.02 10.32 -8.24
N GLU A 3 20.35 10.42 -8.12
CA GLU A 3 21.26 9.27 -7.98
C GLU A 3 20.95 8.41 -6.74
N TRP A 4 20.52 9.06 -5.66
CA TRP A 4 20.04 8.41 -4.45
C TRP A 4 18.79 7.52 -4.67
N LEU A 5 17.87 7.91 -5.55
CA LEU A 5 16.68 7.09 -5.86
C LEU A 5 17.07 5.80 -6.59
N ASN A 6 18.09 5.85 -7.45
CA ASN A 6 18.61 4.66 -8.13
C ASN A 6 19.21 3.69 -7.12
N ILE A 7 20.04 4.17 -6.20
CA ILE A 7 20.68 3.34 -5.17
C ILE A 7 19.64 2.66 -4.28
N LEU A 8 18.58 3.39 -3.90
CA LEU A 8 17.52 2.86 -3.05
C LEU A 8 16.68 1.79 -3.77
N PHE A 9 16.20 2.07 -4.98
CA PHE A 9 15.34 1.15 -5.73
C PHE A 9 16.10 0.01 -6.42
N ASP A 10 17.41 0.11 -6.64
CA ASP A 10 18.24 -1.01 -7.10
C ASP A 10 18.61 -1.97 -5.95
N SER A 11 18.36 -1.57 -4.70
CA SER A 11 18.65 -2.40 -3.53
C SER A 11 17.63 -3.53 -3.32
N ARG A 12 18.13 -4.76 -3.28
CA ARG A 12 17.33 -5.94 -2.85
C ARG A 12 16.95 -5.88 -1.38
N MET A 13 17.73 -5.18 -0.55
CA MET A 13 17.44 -5.03 0.87
C MET A 13 16.19 -4.15 1.06
N PHE A 14 16.11 -3.05 0.30
CA PHE A 14 14.93 -2.19 0.29
C PHE A 14 13.67 -2.98 -0.13
N LEU A 15 13.78 -3.83 -1.16
CA LEU A 15 12.67 -4.68 -1.60
C LEU A 15 12.16 -5.60 -0.50
N ARG A 16 13.06 -6.25 0.24
CA ARG A 16 12.68 -7.15 1.33
C ARG A 16 11.98 -6.40 2.46
N ILE A 17 12.51 -5.24 2.86
CA ILE A 17 11.90 -4.41 3.91
C ILE A 17 10.51 -3.94 3.48
N ASN A 18 10.39 -3.46 2.24
CA ASN A 18 9.13 -2.97 1.68
C ASN A 18 8.10 -4.12 1.55
N ALA A 19 8.54 -5.32 1.17
CA ALA A 19 7.71 -6.51 1.15
C ALA A 19 7.21 -6.92 2.54
N VAL A 20 8.09 -6.89 3.55
CA VAL A 20 7.71 -7.17 4.95
C VAL A 20 6.70 -6.14 5.45
N LEU A 21 6.90 -4.85 5.16
CA LEU A 21 5.93 -3.80 5.51
C LEU A 21 4.58 -4.01 4.82
N GLY A 22 4.57 -4.32 3.53
CA GLY A 22 3.34 -4.67 2.80
C GLY A 22 2.60 -5.85 3.43
N PHE A 23 3.32 -6.90 3.82
CA PHE A 23 2.73 -8.05 4.53
C PHE A 23 2.17 -7.67 5.90
N LEU A 24 2.84 -6.79 6.64
CA LEU A 24 2.36 -6.30 7.94
C LEU A 24 1.06 -5.51 7.79
N PHE A 25 0.97 -4.59 6.82
CA PHE A 25 -0.26 -3.82 6.55
C PHE A 25 -1.40 -4.72 6.10
N LEU A 26 -1.13 -5.67 5.19
CA LEU A 26 -2.12 -6.66 4.79
C LEU A 26 -2.61 -7.48 5.99
N GLY A 27 -1.68 -7.94 6.82
CA GLY A 27 -1.98 -8.68 8.04
C GLY A 27 -2.84 -7.88 9.01
N PHE A 28 -2.54 -6.59 9.19
CA PHE A 28 -3.34 -5.68 10.03
C PHE A 28 -4.77 -5.51 9.49
N PHE A 29 -4.91 -5.25 8.19
CA PHE A 29 -6.22 -5.10 7.56
C PHE A 29 -7.07 -6.38 7.67
N VAL A 30 -6.47 -7.54 7.39
CA VAL A 30 -7.14 -8.85 7.49
C VAL A 30 -7.49 -9.17 8.93
N PHE A 31 -6.59 -8.91 9.89
CA PHE A 31 -6.87 -9.09 11.31
C PHE A 31 -8.06 -8.24 11.75
N PHE A 32 -8.13 -6.99 11.33
CA PHE A 32 -9.26 -6.12 11.65
C PHE A 32 -10.57 -6.62 11.04
N TYR A 33 -10.54 -7.12 9.80
CA TYR A 33 -11.71 -7.72 9.15
C TYR A 33 -12.29 -8.91 9.94
N PHE A 34 -11.44 -9.78 10.47
CA PHE A 34 -11.87 -10.94 11.27
C PHE A 34 -12.10 -10.64 12.75
N SER A 35 -11.69 -9.46 13.24
CA SER A 35 -11.93 -9.02 14.61
C SER A 35 -13.43 -8.92 14.91
N ARG A 36 -13.80 -9.07 16.18
CA ARG A 36 -15.20 -8.91 16.64
C ARG A 36 -15.77 -7.57 16.19
N GLU A 37 -14.97 -6.52 16.30
CA GLU A 37 -15.33 -5.16 15.91
C GLU A 37 -15.56 -5.02 14.39
N GLY A 38 -14.83 -5.78 13.56
CA GLY A 38 -15.01 -5.79 12.11
C GLY A 38 -16.23 -6.59 11.64
N ARG A 39 -16.73 -7.51 12.46
CA ARG A 39 -17.93 -8.33 12.16
C ARG A 39 -19.24 -7.61 12.45
N ASP A 40 -19.23 -6.60 13.32
CA ASP A 40 -20.38 -5.76 13.59
C ASP A 40 -20.79 -4.96 12.35
N GLU A 41 -22.09 -4.66 12.18
CA GLU A 41 -22.60 -3.88 11.03
C GLU A 41 -21.89 -2.53 10.90
N ARG A 42 -21.58 -1.89 12.05
CA ARG A 42 -20.86 -0.63 12.12
C ARG A 42 -19.42 -0.81 11.63
N GLY A 43 -18.71 -1.86 12.06
CA GLY A 43 -17.35 -2.19 11.62
C GLY A 43 -17.24 -2.57 10.15
N ARG A 44 -18.22 -3.34 9.64
CA ARG A 44 -18.32 -3.65 8.21
C ARG A 44 -18.46 -2.39 7.37
N GLY A 45 -19.23 -1.41 7.84
CA GLY A 45 -19.34 -0.09 7.19
C GLY A 45 -18.03 0.70 7.19
N LEU A 46 -17.24 0.63 8.27
CA LEU A 46 -15.92 1.27 8.35
C LEU A 46 -14.94 0.65 7.36
N ILE A 47 -14.88 -0.68 7.31
CA ILE A 47 -14.00 -1.41 6.40
C ILE A 47 -14.39 -1.12 4.94
N ALA A 48 -15.69 -1.13 4.62
CA ALA A 48 -16.16 -0.81 3.28
C ALA A 48 -15.73 0.60 2.85
N THR A 49 -15.91 1.60 3.74
CA THR A 49 -15.53 2.99 3.46
C THR A 49 -14.01 3.14 3.31
N ALA A 50 -13.22 2.52 4.19
CA ALA A 50 -11.76 2.52 4.10
C ALA A 50 -11.27 1.86 2.81
N SER A 51 -11.88 0.74 2.42
CA SER A 51 -11.54 0.04 1.17
C SER A 51 -11.84 0.89 -0.06
N LEU A 52 -12.95 1.64 -0.07
CA LEU A 52 -13.32 2.55 -1.16
C LEU A 52 -12.29 3.70 -1.29
N ILE A 53 -11.87 4.29 -0.17
CA ILE A 53 -10.80 5.30 -0.14
C ILE A 53 -9.49 4.74 -0.69
N SER A 54 -9.11 3.53 -0.26
CA SER A 54 -7.89 2.87 -0.74
C SER A 54 -7.97 2.56 -2.24
N PHE A 55 -9.14 2.19 -2.76
CA PHE A 55 -9.34 1.94 -4.19
C PHE A 55 -9.19 3.22 -5.02
N ALA A 56 -9.73 4.34 -4.54
CA ALA A 56 -9.50 5.64 -5.18
C ALA A 56 -8.01 6.01 -5.18
N MET A 57 -7.29 5.74 -4.09
CA MET A 57 -5.85 5.96 -4.03
C MET A 57 -5.08 5.04 -4.98
N LEU A 58 -5.48 3.77 -5.10
CA LEU A 58 -4.88 2.84 -6.06
C LEU A 58 -5.02 3.35 -7.49
N PHE A 59 -6.19 3.89 -7.85
CA PHE A 59 -6.39 4.53 -9.16
C PHE A 59 -5.37 5.65 -9.38
N VAL A 60 -5.18 6.54 -8.42
CA VAL A 60 -4.17 7.62 -8.53
C VAL A 60 -2.76 7.06 -8.69
N LEU A 61 -2.37 6.11 -7.84
CA LEU A 61 -1.04 5.50 -7.86
C LEU A 61 -0.73 4.81 -9.20
N LEU A 62 -1.69 4.07 -9.76
CA LEU A 62 -1.53 3.36 -11.03
C LEU A 62 -1.57 4.29 -12.26
N ASN A 63 -2.10 5.51 -12.14
CA ASN A 63 -1.99 6.51 -13.19
C ASN A 63 -0.64 7.26 -13.14
N ILE A 64 -0.02 7.34 -11.96
CA ILE A 64 1.29 8.00 -11.76
C ILE A 64 2.45 7.04 -12.07
N PHE A 65 2.38 5.78 -11.62
CA PHE A 65 3.47 4.81 -11.76
C PHE A 65 3.97 4.62 -13.21
N PRO A 66 3.10 4.58 -14.25
CA PRO A 66 3.52 4.44 -15.64
C PRO A 66 4.43 5.56 -16.15
N ILE A 67 4.38 6.76 -15.56
CA ILE A 67 5.27 7.87 -15.91
C ILE A 67 6.74 7.48 -15.64
N PHE A 68 6.97 6.59 -14.67
CA PHE A 68 8.28 6.12 -14.26
C PHE A 68 8.68 4.77 -14.91
N ILE A 69 7.83 4.15 -15.73
CA ILE A 69 8.07 2.82 -16.30
C ILE A 69 9.36 2.76 -17.13
N ARG A 70 9.63 3.78 -17.98
CA ARG A 70 10.85 3.80 -18.81
C ARG A 70 12.12 3.64 -17.98
N TRP A 71 12.17 4.25 -16.80
CA TRP A 71 13.29 4.15 -15.88
C TRP A 71 13.26 2.89 -15.01
N SER A 72 12.07 2.42 -14.67
CA SER A 72 11.87 1.29 -13.76
C SER A 72 12.25 -0.04 -14.43
N VAL A 73 11.99 -0.17 -15.74
CA VAL A 73 12.24 -1.40 -16.52
C VAL A 73 13.73 -1.66 -16.77
N ASP A 74 14.59 -0.64 -16.71
CA ASP A 74 16.05 -0.78 -16.90
C ASP A 74 16.70 -1.78 -15.93
N ASN A 75 16.08 -2.01 -14.78
CA ASN A 75 16.52 -3.01 -13.80
C ASN A 75 15.32 -3.73 -13.20
N ILE A 76 15.31 -5.06 -13.27
CA ILE A 76 14.20 -5.85 -12.73
C ILE A 76 13.98 -5.63 -11.22
N VAL A 77 15.04 -5.40 -10.44
CA VAL A 77 14.94 -5.12 -8.99
C VAL A 77 14.22 -3.80 -8.74
N ARG A 78 14.49 -2.79 -9.59
CA ARG A 78 13.88 -1.47 -9.53
C ARG A 78 12.41 -1.52 -9.91
N LEU A 79 12.07 -2.28 -10.95
CA LEU A 79 10.69 -2.55 -11.33
C LEU A 79 9.93 -3.22 -10.17
N SER A 80 10.50 -4.27 -9.58
CA SER A 80 9.90 -4.93 -8.42
C SER A 80 9.71 -3.98 -7.24
N ASN A 81 10.71 -3.15 -6.92
CA ASN A 81 10.60 -2.15 -5.86
C ASN A 81 9.54 -1.09 -6.14
N GLY A 82 9.41 -0.67 -7.40
CA GLY A 82 8.37 0.25 -7.85
C GLY A 82 6.97 -0.31 -7.61
N ILE A 83 6.72 -1.53 -8.11
CA ILE A 83 5.44 -2.22 -7.93
C ILE A 83 5.15 -2.47 -6.45
N GLN A 84 6.14 -2.93 -5.69
CA GLN A 84 5.99 -3.18 -4.26
C GLN A 84 5.66 -1.90 -3.48
N THR A 85 6.23 -0.76 -3.87
CA THR A 85 5.94 0.54 -3.26
C THR A 85 4.50 0.96 -3.54
N VAL A 86 3.99 0.80 -4.76
CA VAL A 86 2.59 1.06 -5.10
C VAL A 86 1.65 0.20 -4.23
N TYR A 87 1.95 -1.09 -4.11
CA TYR A 87 1.17 -2.02 -3.28
C TYR A 87 1.17 -1.62 -1.79
N THR A 88 2.34 -1.31 -1.26
CA THR A 88 2.51 -0.95 0.16
C THR A 88 1.82 0.38 0.48
N LEU A 89 1.88 1.37 -0.42
CA LEU A 89 1.15 2.64 -0.27
C LEU A 89 -0.36 2.45 -0.32
N PHE A 90 -0.85 1.56 -1.19
CA PHE A 90 -2.26 1.20 -1.25
C PHE A 90 -2.75 0.62 0.10
N LEU A 91 -2.04 -0.36 0.65
CA LEU A 91 -2.38 -0.96 1.94
C LEU A 91 -2.27 0.02 3.10
N LEU A 92 -1.21 0.83 3.13
CA LEU A 92 -1.04 1.88 4.13
C LEU A 92 -2.22 2.86 4.11
N THR A 93 -2.73 3.20 2.93
CA THR A 93 -3.89 4.08 2.79
C THR A 93 -5.14 3.43 3.37
N ALA A 94 -5.35 2.14 3.13
CA ALA A 94 -6.47 1.39 3.70
C ALA A 94 -6.41 1.39 5.23
N ASP A 95 -5.24 1.10 5.80
CA ASP A 95 -5.04 1.05 7.26
C ASP A 95 -5.21 2.42 7.91
N ILE A 96 -4.63 3.47 7.33
CA ILE A 96 -4.78 4.84 7.84
C ILE A 96 -6.24 5.27 7.75
N ALA A 97 -6.92 5.04 6.62
CA ALA A 97 -8.32 5.38 6.47
C ALA A 97 -9.19 4.65 7.51
N LEU A 98 -8.92 3.37 7.74
CA LEU A 98 -9.61 2.57 8.74
C LEU A 98 -9.40 3.11 10.17
N LEU A 99 -8.15 3.45 10.53
CA LEU A 99 -7.83 4.03 11.83
C LEU A 99 -8.48 5.40 12.05
N ILE A 100 -8.49 6.25 11.02
CA ILE A 100 -9.16 7.56 11.07
C ILE A 100 -10.66 7.39 11.24
N LEU A 101 -11.30 6.54 10.42
CA LEU A 101 -12.73 6.31 10.48
C LEU A 101 -13.16 5.72 11.83
N ARG A 102 -12.35 4.84 12.41
CA ARG A 102 -12.56 4.30 13.76
C ARG A 102 -12.51 5.37 14.86
N LYS A 103 -11.74 6.44 14.67
CA LYS A 103 -11.65 7.54 15.64
C LYS A 103 -12.82 8.52 15.53
N ILE A 104 -13.41 8.64 14.34
CA ILE A 104 -14.49 9.59 14.06
C ILE A 104 -15.87 8.99 14.35
N ARG A 105 -16.05 7.68 14.13
CA ARG A 105 -17.36 7.01 14.13
C ARG A 105 -17.49 5.97 15.22
#